data_AF-A0A9D1DNB3-F1
#
_entry.id   AF-A0A9D1DNB3-F1
#
_cell.length_a   1.000
_cell.length_b   1.000
_cell.length_c   1.000
_cell.angle_alpha   90.00
_cell.angle_beta   90.00
_cell.angle_gamma   90.00
#
_symmetry.space_group_name_H-M   'P 1'
#
loop_
_entity.id
_entity.type
_entity.pdbx_description
1 polymer ?
#
loop_
_entity_poly.entity_id
_entity_poly.type
_entity_poly.pdbx_seq_one_letter_code
_entity_poly.pdbx_strand_id
1 'polypeptide(L)'
;MSTERVNIDTVTPDITTFWDWMNDIELLETNGNDQLVVGYDYFSSKFSPFFGKTQYDVDVGDMTTQYLMGLDREGNPVLNGIEGETRSYNGTDYTYTGISDVEIVQNDDGTVDYNITLRDDIVFSDGTPMTIDDVIFSMYVLSDPTYDGSSTFYAVPIEGMEEYRSGMDLLLNLIVAAGPDNTDFTNWTEEQQTTLWDAFWKGGEKFAQEIVDYCVDNGYAEAGDVAGAAAAWNYPDLAADATAADFFQAMVDAYGYDISDAGINLETAGTAISDFILAELGDKAAEYQAGVATGSTVPNISGIVKTGDYSMTVRTTRYDAAAIYQLGVTVAPLHYYGDVSKYDYENNMFGFTKGDLSTVRDKTTQPLGAGPYKFVSYANGVVTFEANENYWKGQPKTQYVLFQETAASDKLSGVASDAATFDITDPNFNVDTVEDIKGYNSNGELTGDKLTTFTIDNLGYGYIAMCANNVCIDGDPASDASKNLRKGFATLFAVYRDTVVNSYYGETASIIQYPISNTSWAAPRPADEGYETAFSVDVDGNPIYTDDMTEQERYDAALQAAIGFFKAAGLNWDEASGKFVA
;
A
#
# COMPACT_ATOMS: atom_id res chain seq x y z
N MET A 1 -13.97 -4.28 19.62
CA MET A 1 -13.29 -3.91 20.89
C MET A 1 -14.01 -4.55 22.06
N SER A 2 -13.28 -4.97 23.11
CA SER A 2 -13.85 -5.49 24.36
C SER A 2 -14.34 -4.35 25.27
N THR A 3 -15.63 -4.35 25.60
CA THR A 3 -16.24 -3.37 26.53
C THR A 3 -15.80 -3.56 27.98
N GLU A 4 -15.33 -4.75 28.33
CA GLU A 4 -14.86 -5.08 29.67
C GLU A 4 -13.44 -4.59 29.90
N ARG A 5 -12.62 -4.51 28.85
CA ARG A 5 -11.18 -4.22 28.94
C ARG A 5 -10.80 -2.83 28.46
N VAL A 6 -11.60 -2.23 27.59
CA VAL A 6 -11.42 -0.85 27.11
C VAL A 6 -12.47 0.05 27.75
N ASN A 7 -12.07 1.24 28.19
CA ASN A 7 -13.00 2.28 28.58
C ASN A 7 -13.61 2.89 27.32
N ILE A 8 -14.78 2.39 26.90
CA ILE A 8 -15.43 2.78 25.64
C ILE A 8 -15.74 4.28 25.58
N ASP A 9 -15.92 4.95 26.73
CA ASP A 9 -16.15 6.40 26.79
C ASP A 9 -14.92 7.22 26.36
N THR A 10 -13.74 6.59 26.26
CA THR A 10 -12.47 7.20 25.83
C THR A 10 -12.07 6.80 24.41
N VAL A 11 -12.84 5.94 23.76
CA VAL A 11 -12.62 5.58 22.35
C VAL A 11 -12.95 6.77 21.47
N THR A 12 -12.17 6.95 20.39
CA THR A 12 -12.42 7.95 19.36
C THR A 12 -13.90 7.98 18.96
N PRO A 13 -14.62 9.11 19.14
CA PRO A 13 -15.99 9.24 18.68
C PRO A 13 -16.04 9.44 17.16
N ASP A 14 -17.14 9.02 16.53
CA ASP A 14 -17.38 9.14 15.09
C ASP A 14 -16.16 8.70 14.25
N ILE A 15 -15.74 7.44 14.46
CA ILE A 15 -14.67 6.81 13.69
C ILE A 15 -15.05 6.77 12.20
N THR A 16 -14.09 7.13 11.35
CA THR A 16 -14.23 7.17 9.89
C THR A 16 -13.03 6.52 9.23
N THR A 17 -13.09 6.38 7.91
CA THR A 17 -11.97 5.92 7.08
C THR A 17 -10.70 6.78 7.19
N PHE A 18 -10.83 8.05 7.56
CA PHE A 18 -9.73 9.02 7.63
C PHE A 18 -9.35 9.41 9.07
N TRP A 19 -10.15 8.97 10.05
CA TRP A 19 -9.96 9.26 11.46
C TRP A 19 -10.43 8.05 12.28
N ASP A 20 -9.52 7.13 12.52
CA ASP A 20 -9.79 5.87 13.18
C ASP A 20 -9.54 5.93 14.70
N TRP A 21 -9.51 4.76 15.34
CA TRP A 21 -9.30 4.65 16.78
C TRP A 21 -7.86 4.99 17.22
N MET A 22 -6.88 4.97 16.31
CA MET A 22 -5.49 5.33 16.59
C MET A 22 -5.26 6.84 16.58
N ASN A 23 -6.10 7.62 15.87
CA ASN A 23 -5.95 9.07 15.81
C ASN A 23 -6.02 9.80 17.16
N ASP A 24 -6.72 9.22 18.14
CA ASP A 24 -6.86 9.74 19.51
C ASP A 24 -6.31 8.73 20.56
N ILE A 25 -5.34 7.90 20.16
CA ILE A 25 -4.78 6.82 21.00
C ILE A 25 -4.16 7.31 22.31
N GLU A 26 -3.76 8.58 22.39
CA GLU A 26 -3.27 9.18 23.62
C GLU A 26 -4.35 9.34 24.69
N LEU A 27 -5.62 9.39 24.28
CA LEU A 27 -6.77 9.56 25.18
C LEU A 27 -7.36 8.23 25.64
N LEU A 28 -7.08 7.14 24.91
CA LEU A 28 -7.68 5.84 25.15
C LEU A 28 -7.23 5.25 26.50
N GLU A 29 -8.20 4.83 27.31
CA GLU A 29 -8.00 4.19 28.61
C GLU A 29 -8.44 2.72 28.59
N THR A 30 -7.73 1.90 29.36
CA THR A 30 -8.07 0.50 29.65
C THR A 30 -8.71 0.36 31.02
N ASN A 31 -9.63 -0.60 31.16
CA ASN A 31 -10.32 -0.87 32.42
C ASN A 31 -9.43 -1.69 33.36
N GLY A 32 -8.60 -1.01 34.15
CA GLY A 32 -7.87 -1.62 35.27
C GLY A 32 -6.56 -2.32 34.93
N ASN A 33 -6.08 -2.22 33.68
CA ASN A 33 -4.73 -2.59 33.25
C ASN A 33 -3.98 -1.36 32.77
N ASP A 34 -2.64 -1.37 32.85
CA ASP A 34 -1.78 -0.31 32.27
C ASP A 34 -1.40 -0.61 30.81
N GLN A 35 -2.01 -1.63 30.21
CA GLN A 35 -1.66 -2.15 28.90
C GLN A 35 -2.90 -2.32 28.02
N LEU A 36 -2.82 -1.87 26.78
CA LEU A 36 -3.77 -2.15 25.70
C LEU A 36 -3.15 -3.16 24.74
N VAL A 37 -3.84 -4.27 24.49
CA VAL A 37 -3.41 -5.34 23.57
C VAL A 37 -4.27 -5.33 22.32
N VAL A 38 -3.64 -5.21 21.15
CA VAL A 38 -4.31 -5.17 19.85
C VAL A 38 -3.88 -6.39 19.03
N GLY A 39 -4.86 -7.19 18.60
CA GLY A 39 -4.63 -8.37 17.77
C GLY A 39 -4.51 -7.99 16.30
N TYR A 40 -3.33 -8.19 15.72
CA TYR A 40 -2.93 -7.87 14.35
C TYR A 40 -2.61 -9.14 13.56
N ASP A 41 -2.61 -9.11 12.22
CA ASP A 41 -1.94 -10.20 11.46
C ASP A 41 -0.41 -10.04 11.52
N TYR A 42 0.31 -10.95 10.86
CA TYR A 42 1.77 -11.02 10.89
C TYR A 42 2.47 -9.77 10.31
N PHE A 43 3.50 -9.30 11.01
CA PHE A 43 4.33 -8.18 10.58
C PHE A 43 5.44 -8.61 9.62
N SER A 44 5.85 -7.73 8.71
CA SER A 44 7.06 -7.94 7.90
C SER A 44 8.34 -7.45 8.61
N SER A 45 8.18 -6.88 9.81
CA SER A 45 9.23 -6.20 10.60
C SER A 45 9.79 -4.95 9.92
N LYS A 46 9.04 -4.33 9.00
CA LYS A 46 9.47 -3.14 8.27
C LYS A 46 8.78 -1.88 8.81
N PHE A 47 9.13 -1.49 10.02
CA PHE A 47 8.46 -0.46 10.80
C PHE A 47 8.92 0.99 10.54
N SER A 48 9.89 1.22 9.65
CA SER A 48 10.30 2.58 9.29
C SER A 48 9.17 3.33 8.58
N PRO A 49 8.98 4.64 8.85
CA PRO A 49 7.98 5.45 8.16
C PRO A 49 8.19 5.54 6.64
N PHE A 50 9.35 5.14 6.14
CA PHE A 50 9.68 5.21 4.72
C PHE A 50 9.43 3.89 3.98
N PHE A 51 9.43 2.74 4.68
CA PHE A 51 9.57 1.42 4.06
C PHE A 51 8.58 0.36 4.60
N GLY A 52 7.48 0.79 5.24
CA GLY A 52 6.36 -0.09 5.60
C GLY A 52 5.89 -0.92 4.41
N LYS A 53 5.81 -2.25 4.58
CA LYS A 53 5.35 -3.17 3.52
C LYS A 53 3.88 -3.56 3.67
N THR A 54 3.41 -3.75 4.90
CA THR A 54 2.01 -4.04 5.22
C THR A 54 1.37 -2.85 5.93
N GLN A 55 0.03 -2.75 5.89
CA GLN A 55 -0.68 -1.75 6.69
C GLN A 55 -0.32 -1.85 8.18
N TYR A 56 -0.16 -3.08 8.68
CA TYR A 56 0.21 -3.34 10.07
C TYR A 56 1.63 -2.86 10.43
N ASP A 57 2.57 -2.89 9.48
CA ASP A 57 3.89 -2.27 9.69
C ASP A 57 3.80 -0.73 9.71
N VAL A 58 2.90 -0.16 8.89
CA VAL A 58 2.64 1.28 8.86
C VAL A 58 2.04 1.74 10.17
N ASP A 59 1.05 1.02 10.71
CA ASP A 59 0.44 1.32 12.02
C ASP A 59 1.49 1.34 13.14
N VAL A 60 2.50 0.45 13.10
CA VAL A 60 3.63 0.48 14.04
C VAL A 60 4.45 1.77 13.91
N GLY A 61 4.70 2.21 12.67
CA GLY A 61 5.36 3.49 12.39
C GLY A 61 4.54 4.69 12.89
N ASP A 62 3.23 4.69 12.64
CA ASP A 62 2.30 5.76 13.00
C ASP A 62 2.21 5.99 14.52
N MET A 63 2.30 4.92 15.30
CA MET A 63 2.38 5.02 16.76
C MET A 63 3.58 5.84 17.27
N THR A 64 4.64 5.93 16.47
CA THR A 64 5.91 6.55 16.87
C THR A 64 6.22 7.85 16.16
N THR A 65 5.46 8.21 15.13
CA THR A 65 5.81 9.33 14.25
C THR A 65 4.76 10.44 14.27
N GLN A 66 5.06 11.53 13.58
CA GLN A 66 4.12 12.62 13.32
C GLN A 66 4.11 12.93 11.84
N TYR A 67 2.92 13.18 11.31
CA TYR A 67 2.73 13.69 9.97
C TYR A 67 2.84 15.21 9.98
N LEU A 68 3.46 15.78 8.96
CA LEU A 68 3.56 17.23 8.79
C LEU A 68 2.17 17.87 8.83
N MET A 69 1.20 17.23 8.21
CA MET A 69 -0.18 17.67 8.08
C MET A 69 -1.11 16.46 8.19
N GLY A 70 -2.20 16.61 8.96
CA GLY A 70 -3.23 15.59 9.12
C GLY A 70 -4.46 15.83 8.24
N LEU A 71 -5.38 14.86 8.26
CA LEU A 71 -6.69 14.96 7.63
C LEU A 71 -7.79 15.07 8.69
N ASP A 72 -8.95 15.61 8.32
CA ASP A 72 -10.15 15.52 9.14
C ASP A 72 -10.95 14.23 8.88
N ARG A 73 -12.11 14.10 9.54
CA ARG A 73 -13.02 12.92 9.41
C ARG A 73 -13.59 12.73 8.00
N GLU A 74 -13.53 13.74 7.14
CA GLU A 74 -13.98 13.67 5.75
C GLU A 74 -12.81 13.52 4.77
N GLY A 75 -11.57 13.40 5.28
CA GLY A 75 -10.37 13.29 4.45
C GLY A 75 -9.92 14.64 3.87
N ASN A 76 -10.34 15.77 4.46
CA ASN A 76 -9.86 17.08 4.03
C ASN A 76 -8.58 17.47 4.80
N PRO A 77 -7.54 17.98 4.12
CA PRO A 77 -6.33 18.49 4.77
C PRO A 77 -6.62 19.53 5.85
N VAL A 78 -5.97 19.41 7.01
CA VAL A 78 -6.02 20.40 8.10
C VAL A 78 -4.89 21.39 7.89
N LEU A 79 -5.20 22.61 7.46
CA LEU A 79 -4.22 23.61 7.02
C LEU A 79 -3.74 24.53 8.15
N ASN A 80 -4.50 24.68 9.22
CA ASN A 80 -4.17 25.51 10.38
C ASN A 80 -4.04 24.61 11.62
N GLY A 81 -3.11 23.66 11.58
CA GLY A 81 -2.96 22.64 12.60
C GLY A 81 -2.45 23.17 13.94
N ILE A 82 -1.67 24.26 13.97
CA ILE A 82 -1.03 24.75 15.20
C ILE A 82 -2.07 25.31 16.18
N GLU A 83 -2.89 26.26 15.74
CA GLU A 83 -4.02 26.76 16.54
C GLU A 83 -5.20 25.77 16.53
N GLY A 84 -5.29 24.97 15.47
CA GLY A 84 -6.33 23.99 15.23
C GLY A 84 -7.48 24.53 14.40
N GLU A 85 -8.18 23.62 13.72
CA GLU A 85 -9.38 23.93 12.95
C GLU A 85 -10.60 23.21 13.53
N THR A 86 -11.67 23.95 13.80
CA THR A 86 -12.94 23.36 14.20
C THR A 86 -13.81 23.11 12.98
N ARG A 87 -14.20 21.86 12.76
CA ARG A 87 -15.09 21.42 11.68
C ARG A 87 -16.20 20.53 12.26
N SER A 88 -17.41 20.66 11.74
CA SER A 88 -18.55 19.86 12.18
C SER A 88 -18.62 18.55 11.39
N TYR A 89 -18.77 17.42 12.08
CA TYR A 89 -19.05 16.12 11.48
C TYR A 89 -20.19 15.45 12.25
N ASN A 90 -21.18 14.90 11.53
CA ASN A 90 -22.38 14.28 12.13
C ASN A 90 -23.11 15.12 13.21
N GLY A 91 -23.04 16.45 13.09
CA GLY A 91 -23.66 17.37 14.05
C GLY A 91 -22.86 17.62 15.34
N THR A 92 -21.64 17.08 15.41
CA THR A 92 -20.66 17.30 16.48
C THR A 92 -19.50 18.16 15.95
N ASP A 93 -19.09 19.16 16.71
CA ASP A 93 -17.92 19.96 16.37
C ASP A 93 -16.65 19.28 16.88
N TYR A 94 -15.70 19.02 15.97
CA TYR A 94 -14.39 18.47 16.26
C TYR A 94 -13.32 19.51 16.00
N THR A 95 -12.33 19.59 16.89
CA THR A 95 -11.16 20.46 16.70
C THR A 95 -9.96 19.61 16.32
N TYR A 96 -9.45 19.84 15.11
CA TYR A 96 -8.32 19.13 14.54
C TYR A 96 -7.05 19.95 14.78
N THR A 97 -6.07 19.36 15.44
CA THR A 97 -4.79 19.99 15.75
C THR A 97 -3.65 19.16 15.17
N GLY A 98 -2.55 19.81 14.85
CA GLY A 98 -1.37 19.21 14.23
C GLY A 98 -0.10 19.99 14.55
N ILE A 99 1.00 19.64 13.88
CA ILE A 99 2.31 20.22 14.13
C ILE A 99 2.67 21.38 13.21
N SER A 100 1.89 21.62 12.14
CA SER A 100 2.18 22.69 11.18
C SER A 100 0.92 23.41 10.69
N ASP A 101 1.15 24.59 10.15
CA ASP A 101 0.22 25.33 9.31
C ASP A 101 0.74 25.34 7.85
N VAL A 102 -0.18 25.29 6.89
CA VAL A 102 0.09 25.29 5.46
C VAL A 102 -0.76 26.36 4.77
N GLU A 103 -0.12 27.42 4.28
CA GLU A 103 -0.76 28.41 3.41
C GLU A 103 -0.51 28.05 1.94
N ILE A 104 -1.57 27.99 1.14
CA ILE A 104 -1.51 27.66 -0.28
C ILE A 104 -1.70 28.94 -1.11
N VAL A 105 -0.70 29.29 -1.93
CA VAL A 105 -0.72 30.47 -2.79
C VAL A 105 -0.56 30.05 -4.25
N GLN A 106 -1.60 30.25 -5.06
CA GLN A 106 -1.50 30.10 -6.51
C GLN A 106 -0.96 31.39 -7.14
N ASN A 107 0.17 31.29 -7.83
CA ASN A 107 0.86 32.42 -8.44
C ASN A 107 0.32 32.74 -9.84
N ASP A 108 0.58 33.98 -10.31
CA ASP A 108 0.14 34.46 -11.63
C ASP A 108 0.73 33.66 -12.82
N ASP A 109 1.87 32.99 -12.61
CA ASP A 109 2.54 32.16 -13.62
C ASP A 109 2.02 30.70 -13.65
N GLY A 110 1.07 30.36 -12.78
CA GLY A 110 0.47 29.04 -12.67
C GLY A 110 1.15 28.10 -11.68
N THR A 111 2.30 28.48 -11.11
CA THR A 111 2.93 27.74 -10.01
C THR A 111 2.10 27.85 -8.73
N VAL A 112 2.31 26.93 -7.79
CA VAL A 112 1.65 26.94 -6.48
C VAL A 112 2.69 26.82 -5.38
N ASP A 113 2.64 27.74 -4.42
CA ASP A 113 3.47 27.74 -3.23
C ASP A 113 2.67 27.15 -2.06
N TYR A 114 3.27 26.17 -1.39
CA TYR A 114 2.80 25.62 -0.13
C TYR A 114 3.75 26.11 0.97
N ASN A 115 3.37 27.20 1.64
CA ASN A 115 4.14 27.82 2.71
C ASN A 115 3.84 27.09 4.01
N ILE A 116 4.83 26.40 4.55
CA ILE A 116 4.72 25.56 5.73
C ILE A 116 5.36 26.28 6.91
N THR A 117 4.62 26.37 8.01
CA THR A 117 5.12 26.82 9.31
C THR A 117 4.99 25.67 10.29
N LEU A 118 6.11 25.24 10.86
CA LEU A 118 6.17 24.23 11.92
C LEU A 118 6.15 24.93 13.28
N ARG A 119 5.49 24.33 14.27
CA ARG A 119 5.61 24.78 15.66
C ARG A 119 7.00 24.46 16.25
N ASP A 120 7.44 25.22 17.23
CA ASP A 120 8.83 25.19 17.74
C ASP A 120 9.05 24.45 19.06
N ASP A 121 8.01 23.81 19.59
CA ASP A 121 8.01 23.14 20.89
C ASP A 121 7.92 21.60 20.78
N ILE A 122 7.98 21.04 19.57
CA ILE A 122 8.02 19.58 19.38
C ILE A 122 9.44 19.06 19.62
N VAL A 123 9.51 17.97 20.37
CA VAL A 123 10.71 17.15 20.52
C VAL A 123 10.39 15.72 20.08
N PHE A 124 11.38 15.05 19.51
CA PHE A 124 11.34 13.61 19.32
C PHE A 124 11.34 12.89 20.66
N SER A 125 10.98 11.61 20.65
CA SER A 125 10.94 10.76 21.84
C SER A 125 12.28 10.67 22.60
N ASP A 126 13.41 10.92 21.94
CA ASP A 126 14.73 11.00 22.57
C ASP A 126 15.10 12.39 23.12
N GLY A 127 14.19 13.36 23.01
CA GLY A 127 14.32 14.73 23.51
C GLY A 127 14.98 15.70 22.51
N THR A 128 15.39 15.25 21.33
CA THR A 128 15.95 16.14 20.30
C THR A 128 14.84 17.03 19.72
N PRO A 129 15.03 18.36 19.61
CA PRO A 129 14.03 19.23 18.99
C PRO A 129 13.78 18.85 17.52
N MET A 130 12.51 18.82 17.13
CA MET A 130 12.11 18.74 15.73
C MET A 130 12.23 20.12 15.10
N THR A 131 12.73 20.18 13.86
CA THR A 131 12.87 21.42 13.09
C THR A 131 12.41 21.22 11.65
N ILE A 132 12.42 22.28 10.84
CA ILE A 132 12.10 22.14 9.41
C ILE A 132 13.14 21.30 8.66
N ASP A 133 14.34 21.12 9.22
CA ASP A 133 15.40 20.33 8.60
C ASP A 133 15.05 18.84 8.56
N ASP A 134 14.28 18.36 9.54
CA ASP A 134 13.73 17.00 9.58
C ASP A 134 12.66 16.79 8.50
N VAL A 135 11.83 17.82 8.24
CA VAL A 135 10.83 17.80 7.16
C VAL A 135 11.53 17.74 5.79
N ILE A 136 12.52 18.60 5.59
CA ILE A 136 13.34 18.62 4.36
C ILE A 136 14.04 17.27 4.18
N PHE A 137 14.68 16.74 5.24
CA PHE A 137 15.30 15.41 5.22
C PHE A 137 14.32 14.34 4.74
N SER A 138 13.12 14.24 5.35
CA SER A 138 12.08 13.30 4.92
C SER A 138 11.71 13.46 3.44
N MET A 139 11.48 14.69 2.99
CA MET A 139 11.15 14.95 1.58
C MET A 139 12.27 14.50 0.64
N TYR A 140 13.53 14.73 1.00
CA TYR A 140 14.68 14.29 0.20
C TYR A 140 14.84 12.77 0.20
N VAL A 141 14.58 12.07 1.32
CA VAL A 141 14.54 10.60 1.35
C VAL A 141 13.49 10.07 0.38
N LEU A 142 12.27 10.59 0.44
CA LEU A 142 11.16 10.19 -0.46
C LEU A 142 11.40 10.59 -1.92
N SER A 143 12.26 11.58 -2.16
CA SER A 143 12.62 12.06 -3.50
C SER A 143 13.86 11.38 -4.07
N ASP A 144 14.61 10.62 -3.28
CA ASP A 144 15.88 10.04 -3.72
C ASP A 144 15.69 9.03 -4.87
N PRO A 145 16.51 9.06 -5.94
CA PRO A 145 16.41 8.12 -7.07
C PRO A 145 16.33 6.65 -6.67
N THR A 146 16.87 6.28 -5.51
CA THR A 146 16.93 4.90 -4.99
C THR A 146 15.85 4.55 -3.98
N TYR A 147 14.91 5.48 -3.73
CA TYR A 147 13.72 5.20 -2.93
C TYR A 147 12.82 4.19 -3.64
N ASP A 148 12.49 3.12 -2.93
CA ASP A 148 11.68 1.96 -3.38
C ASP A 148 10.55 1.63 -2.39
N GLY A 149 10.22 2.56 -1.49
CA GLY A 149 9.07 2.42 -0.59
C GLY A 149 7.75 2.76 -1.28
N SER A 150 6.65 2.67 -0.53
CA SER A 150 5.29 2.81 -1.06
C SER A 150 4.87 4.25 -1.38
N SER A 151 5.58 5.26 -0.88
CA SER A 151 5.25 6.66 -1.14
C SER A 151 5.46 7.03 -2.61
N THR A 152 4.61 7.91 -3.13
CA THR A 152 4.73 8.46 -4.48
C THR A 152 5.06 9.96 -4.48
N PHE A 153 5.62 10.47 -3.38
CA PHE A 153 5.99 11.89 -3.24
C PHE A 153 6.84 12.42 -4.40
N TYR A 154 7.72 11.59 -4.95
CA TYR A 154 8.56 11.92 -6.10
C TYR A 154 7.77 12.25 -7.39
N ALA A 155 6.48 11.90 -7.46
CA ALA A 155 5.61 12.21 -8.59
C ALA A 155 4.94 13.59 -8.46
N VAL A 156 5.01 14.23 -7.29
CA VAL A 156 4.49 15.59 -7.10
C VAL A 156 5.25 16.54 -8.02
N PRO A 157 4.57 17.46 -8.75
CA PRO A 157 5.21 18.30 -9.76
C PRO A 157 5.99 19.47 -9.15
N ILE A 158 6.85 19.21 -8.16
CA ILE A 158 7.74 20.16 -7.49
C ILE A 158 8.83 20.60 -8.47
N GLU A 159 9.13 21.90 -8.51
CA GLU A 159 10.21 22.42 -9.35
C GLU A 159 11.55 21.72 -9.03
N GLY A 160 12.22 21.19 -10.06
CA GLY A 160 13.51 20.50 -9.91
C GLY A 160 13.43 19.03 -9.49
N MET A 161 12.24 18.47 -9.23
CA MET A 161 12.08 17.07 -8.81
C MET A 161 12.53 16.08 -9.88
N GLU A 162 12.05 16.28 -11.12
CA GLU A 162 12.40 15.41 -12.25
C GLU A 162 13.91 15.45 -12.53
N GLU A 163 14.50 16.64 -12.55
CA GLU A 163 15.93 16.81 -12.74
C GLU A 163 16.73 16.17 -11.60
N TYR A 164 16.28 16.30 -10.35
CA TYR A 164 16.92 15.68 -9.19
C TYR A 164 16.91 14.16 -9.32
N ARG A 165 15.84 13.56 -9.81
CA ARG A 165 15.77 12.10 -9.97
C ARG A 165 16.48 11.57 -11.20
N SER A 166 16.66 12.40 -12.22
CA SER A 166 17.31 12.02 -13.47
C SER A 166 18.82 11.74 -13.33
N GLY A 167 19.36 10.98 -14.28
CA GLY A 167 20.81 10.79 -14.42
C GLY A 167 21.46 9.87 -13.39
N MET A 168 20.68 9.03 -12.72
CA MET A 168 21.13 8.01 -11.76
C MET A 168 20.28 6.75 -11.91
N ASP A 169 20.88 5.58 -11.67
CA ASP A 169 20.19 4.30 -11.61
C ASP A 169 20.87 3.40 -10.57
N LEU A 170 20.19 2.36 -10.08
CA LEU A 170 20.76 1.41 -9.13
C LEU A 170 21.93 0.65 -9.76
N LEU A 171 22.98 0.39 -8.96
CA LEU A 171 24.08 -0.47 -9.39
C LEU A 171 23.59 -1.83 -9.88
N LEU A 172 22.61 -2.41 -9.18
CA LEU A 172 21.93 -3.64 -9.58
C LEU A 172 21.37 -3.54 -11.00
N ASN A 173 20.56 -2.51 -11.28
CA ASN A 173 19.91 -2.31 -12.57
C ASN A 173 20.94 -2.16 -13.69
N LEU A 174 22.01 -1.40 -13.45
CA LEU A 174 23.06 -1.16 -14.44
C LEU A 174 23.82 -2.42 -14.83
N ILE A 175 24.19 -3.25 -13.84
CA ILE A 175 24.90 -4.51 -14.10
C ILE A 175 23.97 -5.48 -14.84
N VAL A 176 22.71 -5.60 -14.40
CA VAL A 176 21.71 -6.48 -15.03
C VAL A 176 21.47 -6.06 -16.48
N ALA A 177 21.26 -4.77 -16.75
CA ALA A 177 21.06 -4.24 -18.09
C ALA A 177 22.28 -4.42 -19.01
N ALA A 178 23.50 -4.40 -18.46
CA ALA A 178 24.73 -4.63 -19.21
C ALA A 178 24.94 -6.11 -19.58
N GLY A 179 24.33 -7.03 -18.83
CA GLY A 179 24.44 -8.47 -19.03
C GLY A 179 25.74 -9.09 -18.46
N PRO A 180 25.81 -10.43 -18.35
CA PRO A 180 26.92 -11.14 -17.72
C PRO A 180 28.24 -11.03 -18.48
N ASP A 181 28.18 -10.86 -19.80
CA ASP A 181 29.34 -10.76 -20.68
C ASP A 181 29.92 -9.34 -20.78
N ASN A 182 29.39 -8.38 -20.00
CA ASN A 182 29.87 -7.01 -20.02
C ASN A 182 31.36 -6.93 -19.62
N THR A 183 32.10 -6.05 -20.32
CA THR A 183 33.52 -5.78 -20.06
C THR A 183 33.81 -4.29 -19.83
N ASP A 184 32.77 -3.44 -19.82
CA ASP A 184 32.88 -2.03 -19.47
C ASP A 184 32.70 -1.86 -17.95
N PHE A 185 33.80 -1.56 -17.26
CA PHE A 185 33.86 -1.38 -15.80
C PHE A 185 33.97 0.10 -15.42
N THR A 186 33.44 1.00 -16.26
CA THR A 186 33.46 2.44 -15.97
C THR A 186 32.69 2.78 -14.69
N ASN A 187 31.59 2.09 -14.45
CA ASN A 187 30.62 2.41 -13.39
C ASN A 187 30.62 1.40 -12.22
N TRP A 188 31.24 0.23 -12.40
CA TRP A 188 31.34 -0.83 -11.40
C TRP A 188 32.56 -1.70 -11.64
N THR A 189 32.89 -2.55 -10.69
CA THR A 189 34.03 -3.46 -10.72
C THR A 189 33.65 -4.85 -11.25
N GLU A 190 34.62 -5.58 -11.79
CA GLU A 190 34.45 -6.97 -12.21
C GLU A 190 34.00 -7.88 -11.05
N GLU A 191 34.45 -7.59 -9.82
CA GLU A 191 34.02 -8.30 -8.60
C GLU A 191 32.54 -8.06 -8.31
N GLN A 192 32.08 -6.80 -8.42
CA GLN A 192 30.67 -6.45 -8.23
C GLN A 192 29.79 -7.15 -9.26
N GLN A 193 30.20 -7.17 -10.54
CA GLN A 193 29.48 -7.87 -11.59
C GLN A 193 29.40 -9.38 -11.32
N THR A 194 30.53 -10.01 -11.00
CA THR A 194 30.58 -11.45 -10.71
C THR A 194 29.71 -11.82 -9.51
N THR A 195 29.77 -11.02 -8.44
CA THR A 195 28.97 -11.23 -7.22
C THR A 195 27.48 -11.09 -7.52
N LEU A 196 27.08 -10.10 -8.33
CA LEU A 196 25.67 -9.94 -8.69
C LEU A 196 25.16 -11.10 -9.53
N TRP A 197 25.92 -11.59 -10.51
CA TRP A 197 25.46 -12.70 -11.35
C TRP A 197 25.36 -14.02 -10.58
N ASP A 198 26.22 -14.27 -9.59
CA ASP A 198 26.06 -15.40 -8.68
C ASP A 198 24.77 -15.28 -7.85
N ALA A 199 24.48 -14.08 -7.32
CA ALA A 199 23.23 -13.80 -6.60
C ALA A 199 21.99 -13.86 -7.52
N PHE A 200 22.10 -13.40 -8.77
CA PHE A 200 21.04 -13.42 -9.77
C PHE A 200 20.53 -14.83 -10.02
N TRP A 201 21.43 -15.77 -10.29
CA TRP A 201 21.03 -17.15 -10.58
C TRP A 201 20.48 -17.89 -9.35
N LYS A 202 21.08 -17.68 -8.16
CA LYS A 202 20.59 -18.27 -6.90
C LYS A 202 19.24 -17.70 -6.48
N GLY A 203 19.08 -16.38 -6.59
CA GLY A 203 17.84 -15.68 -6.32
C GLY A 203 16.74 -16.10 -7.30
N GLY A 204 17.11 -16.25 -8.58
CA GLY A 204 16.23 -16.73 -9.63
C GLY A 204 15.69 -18.15 -9.41
N GLU A 205 16.55 -19.08 -8.95
CA GLU A 205 16.09 -20.42 -8.56
C GLU A 205 15.04 -20.36 -7.43
N LYS A 206 15.23 -19.49 -6.43
CA LYS A 206 14.25 -19.28 -5.35
C LYS A 206 12.97 -18.61 -5.83
N PHE A 207 13.07 -17.65 -6.75
CA PHE A 207 11.93 -17.01 -7.39
C PHE A 207 11.08 -18.04 -8.16
N ALA A 208 11.71 -18.89 -8.97
CA ALA A 208 11.01 -19.99 -9.65
C ALA A 208 10.43 -21.01 -8.67
N GLN A 209 11.10 -21.27 -7.54
CA GLN A 209 10.58 -22.14 -6.49
C GLN A 209 9.33 -21.54 -5.81
N GLU A 210 9.28 -20.23 -5.57
CA GLU A 210 8.07 -19.57 -5.03
C GLU A 210 6.85 -19.79 -5.95
N ILE A 211 7.06 -19.73 -7.27
CA ILE A 211 6.02 -20.03 -8.26
C ILE A 211 5.61 -21.50 -8.20
N VAL A 212 6.56 -22.43 -8.06
CA VAL A 212 6.26 -23.86 -7.89
C VAL A 212 5.42 -24.08 -6.63
N ASP A 213 5.81 -23.47 -5.51
CA ASP A 213 5.11 -23.58 -4.23
C ASP A 213 3.69 -23.02 -4.32
N TYR A 214 3.51 -21.86 -4.96
CA TYR A 214 2.20 -21.28 -5.25
C TYR A 214 1.32 -22.22 -6.09
N CYS A 215 1.88 -22.84 -7.13
CA CYS A 215 1.16 -23.82 -7.95
C CYS A 215 0.74 -25.05 -7.14
N VAL A 216 1.56 -25.52 -6.21
CA VAL A 216 1.22 -26.65 -5.33
C VAL A 216 0.11 -26.27 -4.36
N ASP A 217 0.23 -25.12 -3.70
CA ASP A 217 -0.74 -24.65 -2.70
C ASP A 217 -2.13 -24.40 -3.31
N ASN A 218 -2.19 -24.01 -4.58
CA ASN A 218 -3.44 -23.81 -5.32
C ASN A 218 -3.90 -25.07 -6.09
N GLY A 219 -3.18 -26.19 -5.99
CA GLY A 219 -3.54 -27.45 -6.64
C GLY A 219 -3.37 -27.47 -8.16
N TYR A 220 -2.53 -26.58 -8.70
CA TYR A 220 -2.15 -26.56 -10.12
C TYR A 220 -1.06 -27.58 -10.47
N ALA A 221 -0.26 -28.00 -9.48
CA ALA A 221 0.79 -29.01 -9.64
C ALA A 221 0.92 -29.93 -8.42
N GLU A 222 1.51 -31.12 -8.59
CA GLU A 222 1.88 -31.99 -7.48
C GLU A 222 3.19 -31.54 -6.83
N ALA A 223 3.35 -31.80 -5.52
CA ALA A 223 4.58 -31.46 -4.81
C ALA A 223 5.81 -32.15 -5.44
N GLY A 224 6.79 -31.35 -5.86
CA GLY A 224 8.00 -31.81 -6.54
C GLY A 224 7.87 -31.93 -8.07
N ASP A 225 6.71 -31.62 -8.66
CA ASP A 225 6.50 -31.58 -10.11
C ASP A 225 6.74 -30.16 -10.66
N VAL A 226 8.01 -29.79 -10.80
CA VAL A 226 8.39 -28.48 -11.36
C VAL A 226 7.92 -28.32 -12.80
N ALA A 227 7.99 -29.37 -13.62
CA ALA A 227 7.54 -29.33 -15.01
C ALA A 227 6.02 -29.09 -15.09
N GLY A 228 5.24 -29.73 -14.21
CA GLY A 228 3.80 -29.49 -14.07
C GLY A 228 3.49 -28.05 -13.64
N ALA A 229 4.20 -27.53 -12.64
CA ALA A 229 4.05 -26.14 -12.19
C ALA A 229 4.42 -25.14 -13.29
N ALA A 230 5.54 -25.36 -13.99
CA ALA A 230 5.99 -24.53 -15.11
C ALA A 230 4.97 -24.55 -16.26
N ALA A 231 4.41 -25.71 -16.60
CA ALA A 231 3.36 -25.82 -17.61
C ALA A 231 2.09 -25.05 -17.21
N ALA A 232 1.70 -25.10 -15.93
CA ALA A 232 0.59 -24.30 -15.40
C ALA A 232 0.88 -22.79 -15.47
N TRP A 233 2.16 -22.41 -15.43
CA TRP A 233 2.66 -21.05 -15.58
C TRP A 233 3.03 -20.66 -17.01
N ASN A 234 2.54 -21.40 -18.02
CA ASN A 234 2.77 -21.14 -19.46
C ASN A 234 4.19 -21.45 -19.99
N TYR A 235 4.91 -22.37 -19.34
CA TYR A 235 6.19 -22.95 -19.78
C TYR A 235 6.07 -24.48 -19.97
N PRO A 236 5.34 -24.96 -20.99
CA PRO A 236 4.94 -26.37 -21.10
C PRO A 236 6.07 -27.32 -21.55
N ASP A 237 7.19 -26.78 -22.03
CA ASP A 237 8.24 -27.56 -22.71
C ASP A 237 9.38 -28.00 -21.79
N LEU A 238 9.25 -27.80 -20.47
CA LEU A 238 10.24 -28.27 -19.50
C LEU A 238 10.31 -29.81 -19.44
N ALA A 239 11.52 -30.33 -19.25
CA ALA A 239 11.73 -31.77 -19.06
C ALA A 239 11.08 -32.25 -17.75
N ALA A 240 10.64 -33.51 -17.70
CA ALA A 240 9.97 -34.07 -16.52
C ALA A 240 10.86 -34.09 -15.25
N ASP A 241 12.18 -34.03 -15.39
CA ASP A 241 13.16 -33.93 -14.31
C ASP A 241 13.72 -32.51 -14.11
N ALA A 242 13.05 -31.49 -14.68
CA ALA A 242 13.43 -30.10 -14.52
C ALA A 242 13.44 -29.67 -13.04
N THR A 243 14.38 -28.79 -12.74
CA THR A 243 14.54 -28.13 -11.43
C THR A 243 14.01 -26.71 -11.49
N ALA A 244 13.87 -26.05 -10.32
CA ALA A 244 13.53 -24.63 -10.28
C ALA A 244 14.57 -23.77 -11.02
N ALA A 245 15.84 -24.18 -11.06
CA ALA A 245 16.87 -23.50 -11.85
C ALA A 245 16.62 -23.64 -13.36
N ASP A 246 16.19 -24.81 -13.84
CA ASP A 246 15.79 -24.99 -15.25
C ASP A 246 14.56 -24.15 -15.59
N PHE A 247 13.62 -24.03 -14.65
CA PHE A 247 12.44 -23.18 -14.81
C PHE A 247 12.82 -21.69 -14.87
N PHE A 248 13.70 -21.23 -13.97
CA PHE A 248 14.22 -19.87 -14.03
C PHE A 248 15.00 -19.59 -15.33
N GLN A 249 15.79 -20.55 -15.82
CA GLN A 249 16.47 -20.43 -17.12
C GLN A 249 15.46 -20.23 -18.26
N ALA A 250 14.32 -20.92 -18.25
CA ALA A 250 13.28 -20.71 -19.24
C ALA A 250 12.67 -19.29 -19.19
N MET A 251 12.56 -18.69 -17.99
CA MET A 251 12.15 -17.28 -17.85
C MET A 251 13.21 -16.33 -18.40
N VAL A 252 14.50 -16.59 -18.14
CA VAL A 252 15.61 -15.82 -18.72
C VAL A 252 15.63 -15.95 -20.25
N ASP A 253 15.30 -17.12 -20.80
CA ASP A 253 15.18 -17.29 -22.25
C ASP A 253 14.02 -16.49 -22.85
N ALA A 254 12.94 -16.28 -22.08
CA ALA A 254 11.76 -15.52 -22.49
C ALA A 254 11.96 -14.00 -22.40
N TYR A 255 12.55 -13.50 -21.32
CA TYR A 255 12.66 -12.06 -21.02
C TYR A 255 14.09 -11.50 -21.08
N GLY A 256 15.08 -12.35 -21.32
CA GLY A 256 16.47 -11.97 -21.10
C GLY A 256 16.74 -11.75 -19.60
N TYR A 257 17.58 -10.77 -19.30
CA TYR A 257 17.89 -10.37 -17.92
C TYR A 257 17.03 -9.20 -17.43
N ASP A 258 15.98 -8.81 -18.14
CA ASP A 258 15.12 -7.72 -17.72
C ASP A 258 14.37 -8.09 -16.43
N ILE A 259 14.69 -7.42 -15.33
CA ILE A 259 14.06 -7.64 -14.02
C ILE A 259 12.93 -6.63 -13.72
N SER A 260 12.52 -5.83 -14.71
CA SER A 260 11.38 -4.92 -14.57
C SER A 260 10.06 -5.68 -14.47
N ASP A 261 8.98 -4.97 -14.13
CA ASP A 261 7.61 -5.51 -14.12
C ASP A 261 7.12 -5.99 -15.50
N ALA A 262 7.81 -5.61 -16.58
CA ALA A 262 7.54 -6.12 -17.93
C ALA A 262 8.47 -7.28 -18.33
N GLY A 263 9.49 -7.58 -17.53
CA GLY A 263 10.45 -8.68 -17.74
C GLY A 263 10.18 -9.86 -16.81
N ILE A 264 11.23 -10.45 -16.24
CA ILE A 264 11.17 -11.59 -15.30
C ILE A 264 10.20 -11.32 -14.14
N ASN A 265 10.13 -10.07 -13.65
CA ASN A 265 9.27 -9.74 -12.51
C ASN A 265 7.78 -9.90 -12.83
N LEU A 266 7.41 -9.94 -14.12
CA LEU A 266 6.05 -10.27 -14.57
C LEU A 266 5.59 -11.66 -14.09
N GLU A 267 6.52 -12.57 -13.84
CA GLU A 267 6.23 -13.96 -13.47
C GLU A 267 6.03 -14.16 -11.96
N THR A 268 6.17 -13.10 -11.14
CA THR A 268 6.19 -13.21 -9.67
C THR A 268 4.95 -13.89 -9.09
N ALA A 269 5.15 -14.75 -8.09
CA ALA A 269 4.09 -15.33 -7.27
C ALA A 269 3.89 -14.60 -5.92
N GLY A 270 4.56 -13.45 -5.71
CA GLY A 270 4.40 -12.62 -4.52
C GLY A 270 5.64 -11.79 -4.20
N THR A 271 6.83 -12.33 -4.43
CA THR A 271 8.10 -11.64 -4.14
C THR A 271 8.79 -11.21 -5.44
N ALA A 272 9.28 -9.97 -5.48
CA ALA A 272 10.01 -9.47 -6.63
C ALA A 272 11.35 -10.23 -6.82
N ILE A 273 11.79 -10.44 -8.07
CA ILE A 273 13.08 -11.09 -8.33
C ILE A 273 14.24 -10.32 -7.67
N SER A 274 14.19 -8.99 -7.67
CA SER A 274 15.18 -8.13 -7.02
C SER A 274 15.30 -8.41 -5.51
N ASP A 275 14.19 -8.68 -4.81
CA ASP A 275 14.20 -9.03 -3.38
C ASP A 275 14.96 -10.35 -3.13
N PHE A 276 14.80 -11.36 -4.00
CA PHE A 276 15.58 -12.59 -3.92
C PHE A 276 17.07 -12.38 -4.19
N ILE A 277 17.41 -11.56 -5.19
CA ILE A 277 18.81 -11.21 -5.50
C ILE A 277 19.46 -10.50 -4.31
N LEU A 278 18.78 -9.51 -3.73
CA LEU A 278 19.26 -8.78 -2.56
C LEU A 278 19.41 -9.69 -1.34
N ALA A 279 18.50 -10.64 -1.14
CA ALA A 279 18.62 -11.65 -0.09
C ALA A 279 19.87 -12.52 -0.25
N GLU A 280 20.23 -12.90 -1.49
CA GLU A 280 21.46 -13.65 -1.77
C GLU A 280 22.74 -12.81 -1.60
N LEU A 281 22.66 -11.51 -1.84
CA LEU A 281 23.77 -10.58 -1.60
C LEU A 281 24.05 -10.37 -0.10
N GLY A 282 23.06 -10.56 0.76
CA GLY A 282 23.17 -10.44 2.22
C GLY A 282 23.72 -9.08 2.64
N ASP A 283 24.82 -9.06 3.40
CA ASP A 283 25.46 -7.84 3.88
C ASP A 283 25.90 -6.88 2.75
N LYS A 284 26.03 -7.36 1.51
CA LYS A 284 26.36 -6.54 0.35
C LYS A 284 25.14 -5.88 -0.32
N ALA A 285 23.91 -6.23 0.05
CA ALA A 285 22.70 -5.75 -0.63
C ALA A 285 22.65 -4.21 -0.76
N ALA A 286 23.05 -3.48 0.29
CA ALA A 286 23.07 -2.02 0.30
C ALA A 286 23.98 -1.42 -0.80
N GLU A 287 25.07 -2.09 -1.17
CA GLU A 287 25.97 -1.68 -2.25
C GLU A 287 25.26 -1.69 -3.62
N TYR A 288 24.40 -2.68 -3.83
CA TYR A 288 23.67 -2.87 -5.09
C TYR A 288 22.38 -2.04 -5.18
N GLN A 289 21.86 -1.63 -4.03
CA GLN A 289 20.78 -0.63 -3.93
C GLN A 289 21.29 0.82 -3.95
N ALA A 290 22.61 1.03 -4.07
CA ALA A 290 23.17 2.36 -4.23
C ALA A 290 23.04 2.85 -5.68
N GLY A 291 22.79 4.14 -5.82
CA GLY A 291 22.65 4.85 -7.07
C GLY A 291 24.01 5.19 -7.67
N VAL A 292 24.15 4.92 -8.95
CA VAL A 292 25.32 5.26 -9.74
C VAL A 292 24.92 6.32 -10.76
N ALA A 293 25.68 7.42 -10.80
CA ALA A 293 25.43 8.48 -11.76
C ALA A 293 25.69 7.99 -13.19
N THR A 294 24.66 8.05 -14.04
CA THR A 294 24.73 7.68 -15.46
C THR A 294 24.80 8.92 -16.36
N GLY A 295 24.59 10.11 -15.80
CA GLY A 295 24.60 11.36 -16.54
C GLY A 295 24.74 12.58 -15.63
N SER A 296 24.28 13.73 -16.13
CA SER A 296 24.21 14.95 -15.31
C SER A 296 23.13 14.79 -14.26
N THR A 297 23.45 15.11 -13.02
CA THR A 297 22.50 15.15 -11.91
C THR A 297 22.50 16.55 -11.31
N VAL A 298 21.36 17.00 -10.77
CA VAL A 298 21.31 18.22 -9.96
C VAL A 298 21.41 17.88 -8.47
N PRO A 299 22.03 18.74 -7.65
CA PRO A 299 22.26 18.43 -6.25
C PRO A 299 21.04 18.67 -5.36
N ASN A 300 20.04 19.43 -5.82
CA ASN A 300 18.86 19.82 -5.03
C ASN A 300 17.58 19.81 -5.87
N ILE A 301 16.45 19.93 -5.17
CA ILE A 301 15.11 20.17 -5.72
C ILE A 301 14.79 21.65 -5.49
N SER A 302 14.78 22.46 -6.55
CA SER A 302 14.69 23.92 -6.45
C SER A 302 13.39 24.42 -5.83
N GLY A 303 12.32 23.63 -5.90
CA GLY A 303 11.04 23.91 -5.30
C GLY A 303 10.96 23.64 -3.79
N ILE A 304 11.95 22.99 -3.17
CA ILE A 304 12.01 22.78 -1.71
C ILE A 304 12.90 23.87 -1.10
N VAL A 305 12.25 24.92 -0.59
CA VAL A 305 12.92 26.15 -0.14
C VAL A 305 12.84 26.30 1.38
N LYS A 306 13.97 26.19 2.08
CA LYS A 306 14.04 26.54 3.51
C LYS A 306 13.91 28.06 3.66
N THR A 307 13.00 28.53 4.53
CA THR A 307 12.78 29.96 4.77
C THR A 307 13.09 30.39 6.20
N GLY A 308 13.27 29.45 7.13
CA GLY A 308 13.67 29.66 8.51
C GLY A 308 13.95 28.33 9.23
N ASP A 309 14.19 28.35 10.54
CA ASP A 309 14.45 27.12 11.31
C ASP A 309 13.18 26.25 11.46
N TYR A 310 12.01 26.86 11.30
CA TYR A 310 10.69 26.25 11.45
C TYR A 310 9.76 26.59 10.28
N SER A 311 10.30 27.01 9.14
CA SER A 311 9.47 27.36 7.99
C SER A 311 10.14 27.01 6.66
N MET A 312 9.32 26.62 5.69
CA MET A 312 9.75 26.34 4.32
C MET A 312 8.63 26.65 3.33
N THR A 313 8.97 26.67 2.04
CA THR A 313 8.01 26.69 0.93
C THR A 313 8.28 25.49 0.04
N VAL A 314 7.24 24.74 -0.31
CA VAL A 314 7.28 23.81 -1.44
C VAL A 314 6.60 24.46 -2.64
N ARG A 315 7.32 24.63 -3.75
CA ARG A 315 6.79 25.20 -5.00
C ARG A 315 6.57 24.13 -6.05
N THR A 316 5.34 24.01 -6.52
CA THR A 316 4.97 23.16 -7.66
C THR A 316 4.88 23.96 -8.96
N THR A 317 5.20 23.30 -10.07
CA THR A 317 5.16 23.86 -11.43
C THR A 317 3.75 24.16 -11.93
N ARG A 318 2.72 23.60 -11.26
CA ARG A 318 1.31 23.75 -11.59
C ARG A 318 0.42 23.38 -10.41
N TYR A 319 -0.84 23.79 -10.47
CA TYR A 319 -1.88 23.24 -9.60
C TYR A 319 -2.07 21.74 -9.87
N ASP A 320 -2.07 20.96 -8.79
CA ASP A 320 -2.36 19.53 -8.78
C ASP A 320 -3.17 19.23 -7.52
N ALA A 321 -4.38 18.71 -7.68
CA ALA A 321 -5.29 18.44 -6.57
C ALA A 321 -4.75 17.36 -5.62
N ALA A 322 -3.89 16.46 -6.11
CA ALA A 322 -3.30 15.40 -5.29
C ALA A 322 -2.07 15.90 -4.49
N ALA A 323 -1.43 17.00 -4.90
CA ALA A 323 -0.18 17.45 -4.30
C ALA A 323 -0.29 17.70 -2.80
N ILE A 324 -1.38 18.33 -2.34
CA ILE A 324 -1.55 18.65 -0.92
C ILE A 324 -1.58 17.39 -0.04
N TYR A 325 -2.17 16.29 -0.53
CA TYR A 325 -2.21 15.02 0.18
C TYR A 325 -0.83 14.35 0.29
N GLN A 326 0.01 14.54 -0.74
CA GLN A 326 1.39 14.02 -0.73
C GLN A 326 2.33 14.86 0.15
N LEU A 327 1.98 16.11 0.46
CA LEU A 327 2.78 16.99 1.33
C LEU A 327 2.65 16.65 2.81
N GLY A 328 1.65 15.85 3.21
CA GLY A 328 1.52 15.29 4.55
C GLY A 328 2.56 14.21 4.85
N VAL A 329 3.84 14.47 4.58
CA VAL A 329 4.94 13.53 4.81
C VAL A 329 5.17 13.32 6.30
N THR A 330 5.64 12.13 6.68
CA THR A 330 6.13 11.89 8.04
C THR A 330 7.36 12.74 8.33
N VAL A 331 7.43 13.36 9.51
CA VAL A 331 8.61 14.12 9.95
C VAL A 331 9.55 13.17 10.71
N ALA A 332 10.56 12.66 10.00
CA ALA A 332 11.49 11.69 10.52
C ALA A 332 12.76 12.39 11.05
N PRO A 333 13.25 12.01 12.25
CA PRO A 333 14.43 12.63 12.84
C PRO A 333 15.69 12.42 11.99
N LEU A 334 16.19 13.51 11.42
CA LEU A 334 17.41 13.56 10.62
C LEU A 334 18.60 12.98 11.40
N HIS A 335 18.69 13.24 12.70
CA HIS A 335 19.80 12.78 13.54
C HIS A 335 19.80 11.27 13.80
N TYR A 336 18.68 10.58 13.55
CA TYR A 336 18.52 9.14 13.78
C TYR A 336 18.55 8.33 12.48
N TYR A 337 17.81 8.77 11.46
CA TYR A 337 17.72 8.09 10.16
C TYR A 337 18.79 8.53 9.17
N GLY A 338 19.27 9.76 9.29
CA GLY A 338 20.31 10.34 8.46
C GLY A 338 21.64 10.50 9.21
N ASP A 339 22.43 11.46 8.73
CA ASP A 339 23.72 11.86 9.26
C ASP A 339 23.79 13.39 9.28
N VAL A 340 23.80 13.97 10.49
CA VAL A 340 23.87 15.42 10.69
C VAL A 340 25.14 16.02 10.07
N SER A 341 26.24 15.26 9.98
CA SER A 341 27.47 15.74 9.32
C SER A 341 27.32 15.85 7.80
N LYS A 342 26.30 15.21 7.23
CA LYS A 342 25.88 15.31 5.83
C LYS A 342 24.68 16.23 5.65
N TYR A 343 24.37 17.08 6.64
CA TYR A 343 23.30 18.07 6.53
C TYR A 343 23.87 19.49 6.54
N ASP A 344 23.63 20.20 5.43
CA ASP A 344 23.90 21.61 5.25
C ASP A 344 23.07 22.09 4.05
N TYR A 345 21.91 22.65 4.34
CA TYR A 345 20.94 23.10 3.33
C TYR A 345 21.58 24.06 2.30
N GLU A 346 22.38 25.02 2.77
CA GLU A 346 23.03 26.03 1.92
C GLU A 346 24.06 25.42 0.96
N ASN A 347 24.60 24.25 1.31
CA ASN A 347 25.56 23.51 0.50
C ASN A 347 24.94 22.30 -0.23
N ASN A 348 23.61 22.20 -0.30
CA ASN A 348 22.87 21.12 -0.95
C ASN A 348 23.15 19.73 -0.35
N MET A 349 23.23 19.67 0.97
CA MET A 349 23.46 18.44 1.72
C MET A 349 22.25 18.18 2.62
N PHE A 350 21.58 17.05 2.44
CA PHE A 350 20.25 16.81 3.02
C PHE A 350 20.21 15.62 3.97
N GLY A 351 21.34 15.31 4.64
CA GLY A 351 21.41 14.30 5.69
C GLY A 351 21.85 12.91 5.23
N PHE A 352 22.08 12.71 3.93
CA PHE A 352 22.58 11.47 3.37
C PHE A 352 23.29 11.75 2.04
N THR A 353 23.97 10.74 1.49
CA THR A 353 24.56 10.85 0.15
C THR A 353 23.45 10.55 -0.86
N LYS A 354 23.12 11.46 -1.77
CA LYS A 354 22.14 11.19 -2.84
C LYS A 354 22.45 9.87 -3.54
N GLY A 355 21.44 9.03 -3.69
CA GLY A 355 21.56 7.67 -4.21
C GLY A 355 21.94 6.63 -3.17
N ASP A 356 22.05 6.98 -1.89
CA ASP A 356 22.44 6.05 -0.83
C ASP A 356 21.57 6.29 0.41
N LEU A 357 20.50 5.48 0.50
CA LEU A 357 19.59 5.44 1.64
C LEU A 357 19.95 4.33 2.65
N SER A 358 21.17 3.78 2.62
CA SER A 358 21.58 2.67 3.50
C SER A 358 21.34 2.97 4.98
N THR A 359 21.68 4.18 5.46
CA THR A 359 21.46 4.59 6.85
C THR A 359 19.97 4.61 7.23
N VAL A 360 19.11 5.01 6.30
CA VAL A 360 17.66 5.04 6.50
C VAL A 360 17.13 3.60 6.57
N ARG A 361 17.60 2.73 5.66
CA ARG A 361 17.22 1.31 5.61
C ARG A 361 17.68 0.53 6.85
N ASP A 362 18.84 0.85 7.39
CA ASP A 362 19.38 0.22 8.62
C ASP A 362 18.47 0.44 9.84
N LYS A 363 17.60 1.45 9.82
CA LYS A 363 16.64 1.76 10.90
C LYS A 363 15.25 1.19 10.68
N THR A 364 15.08 0.35 9.66
CA THR A 364 13.76 -0.14 9.24
C THR A 364 13.03 -0.96 10.31
N THR A 365 13.74 -1.57 11.26
CA THR A 365 13.11 -2.40 12.31
C THR A 365 12.95 -1.67 13.65
N GLN A 366 13.39 -0.41 13.77
CA GLN A 366 13.42 0.34 15.03
C GLN A 366 12.98 1.79 14.78
N PRO A 367 11.66 2.05 14.71
CA PRO A 367 11.18 3.38 14.41
C PRO A 367 11.38 4.33 15.61
N LEU A 368 11.68 5.58 15.29
CA LEU A 368 11.86 6.65 16.27
C LEU A 368 11.24 7.94 15.71
N GLY A 369 10.41 8.59 16.50
CA GLY A 369 9.80 9.86 16.10
C GLY A 369 9.21 10.60 17.29
N ALA A 370 8.26 11.50 16.99
CA ALA A 370 7.59 12.36 17.95
C ALA A 370 6.12 11.95 18.19
N GLY A 371 5.78 10.69 17.89
CA GLY A 371 4.42 10.15 18.05
C GLY A 371 4.00 9.96 19.50
N PRO A 372 2.74 9.52 19.72
CA PRO A 372 2.18 9.32 21.06
C PRO A 372 2.93 8.23 21.84
N TYR A 373 3.54 7.26 21.18
CA TYR A 373 4.27 6.18 21.84
C TYR A 373 5.70 6.01 21.30
N LYS A 374 6.54 5.39 22.12
CA LYS A 374 7.92 5.00 21.79
C LYS A 374 7.94 3.51 21.48
N PHE A 375 8.63 3.11 20.42
CA PHE A 375 8.90 1.70 20.16
C PHE A 375 9.87 1.15 21.21
N VAL A 376 9.55 -0.01 21.80
CA VAL A 376 10.39 -0.67 22.80
C VAL A 376 11.05 -1.92 22.20
N SER A 377 10.27 -2.81 21.61
CA SER A 377 10.78 -4.07 21.05
C SER A 377 9.78 -4.75 20.13
N TYR A 378 10.27 -5.61 19.24
CA TYR A 378 9.48 -6.65 18.59
C TYR A 378 10.08 -8.02 18.93
N ALA A 379 9.32 -8.86 19.63
CA ALA A 379 9.76 -10.18 20.06
C ALA A 379 8.58 -11.15 20.17
N ASN A 380 8.75 -12.38 19.66
CA ASN A 380 7.74 -13.44 19.68
C ASN A 380 6.37 -12.98 19.14
N GLY A 381 6.37 -12.23 18.03
CA GLY A 381 5.14 -11.74 17.40
C GLY A 381 4.46 -10.59 18.15
N VAL A 382 5.15 -9.93 19.09
CA VAL A 382 4.59 -8.79 19.84
C VAL A 382 5.47 -7.56 19.66
N VAL A 383 4.89 -6.50 19.10
CA VAL A 383 5.46 -5.15 19.15
C VAL A 383 5.02 -4.49 20.45
N THR A 384 5.97 -4.01 21.25
CA THR A 384 5.72 -3.33 22.52
C THR A 384 6.03 -1.85 22.37
N PHE A 385 5.10 -1.02 22.84
CA PHE A 385 5.22 0.42 22.92
C PHE A 385 5.12 0.92 24.36
N GLU A 386 5.79 2.03 24.66
CA GLU A 386 5.66 2.76 25.92
C GLU A 386 5.20 4.20 25.64
N ALA A 387 4.29 4.72 26.46
CA ALA A 387 3.80 6.09 26.37
C ALA A 387 4.95 7.09 26.26
N ASN A 388 4.90 7.97 25.25
CA ASN A 388 5.89 9.02 25.07
C ASN A 388 5.57 10.19 25.99
N GLU A 389 6.37 10.36 27.04
CA GLU A 389 6.28 11.48 27.97
C GLU A 389 6.50 12.85 27.31
N ASN A 390 7.15 12.86 26.13
CA ASN A 390 7.45 14.05 25.35
C ASN A 390 6.39 14.36 24.28
N TYR A 391 5.30 13.59 24.18
CA TYR A 391 4.26 13.83 23.18
C TYR A 391 3.60 15.20 23.40
N TRP A 392 3.45 15.96 22.32
CA TRP A 392 3.07 17.38 22.40
C TRP A 392 1.63 17.62 22.82
N LYS A 393 0.74 16.63 22.66
CA LYS A 393 -0.62 16.65 23.23
C LYS A 393 -0.66 16.21 24.71
N GLY A 394 0.50 15.90 25.29
CA GLY A 394 0.66 15.34 26.62
C GLY A 394 0.84 13.82 26.58
N GLN A 395 1.44 13.28 27.64
CA GLN A 395 1.67 11.85 27.78
C GLN A 395 0.35 11.05 27.65
N PRO A 396 0.32 9.97 26.84
CA PRO A 396 -0.82 9.08 26.74
C PRO A 396 -1.34 8.56 28.09
N LYS A 397 -2.65 8.29 28.15
CA LYS A 397 -3.30 7.74 29.35
C LYS A 397 -2.91 6.30 29.62
N THR A 398 -2.84 5.47 28.57
CA THR A 398 -2.41 4.08 28.66
C THR A 398 -0.88 4.00 28.59
N GLN A 399 -0.24 3.33 29.56
CA GLN A 399 1.21 3.32 29.66
C GLN A 399 1.87 2.46 28.58
N TYR A 400 1.28 1.30 28.25
CA TYR A 400 1.83 0.39 27.25
C TYR A 400 0.78 0.00 26.21
N VAL A 401 1.20 -0.07 24.95
CA VAL A 401 0.41 -0.65 23.86
C VAL A 401 1.18 -1.84 23.31
N LEU A 402 0.48 -2.94 23.05
CA LEU A 402 1.04 -4.16 22.50
C LEU A 402 0.30 -4.47 21.21
N PHE A 403 0.99 -4.50 20.08
CA PHE A 403 0.44 -5.08 18.85
C PHE A 403 0.92 -6.51 18.75
N GLN A 404 -0.02 -7.46 18.75
CA GLN A 404 0.25 -8.89 18.87
C GLN A 404 -0.27 -9.63 17.64
N GLU A 405 0.62 -10.36 16.99
CA GLU A 405 0.30 -11.20 15.83
C GLU A 405 -0.67 -12.33 16.21
N THR A 406 -1.60 -12.59 15.31
CA THR A 406 -2.56 -13.67 15.39
C THR A 406 -3.01 -14.09 13.99
N ALA A 407 -3.46 -15.33 13.84
CA ALA A 407 -4.15 -15.72 12.62
C ALA A 407 -5.50 -14.98 12.50
N ALA A 408 -5.87 -14.59 11.28
CA ALA A 408 -7.15 -13.93 10.99
C ALA A 408 -8.37 -14.70 11.54
N SER A 409 -8.33 -16.04 11.54
CA SER A 409 -9.40 -16.90 12.09
C SER A 409 -9.58 -16.76 13.60
N ASP A 410 -8.53 -16.34 14.31
CA ASP A 410 -8.49 -16.34 15.77
C ASP A 410 -8.85 -14.96 16.34
N LYS A 411 -8.78 -13.89 15.53
CA LYS A 411 -9.03 -12.49 15.91
C LYS A 411 -10.30 -12.31 16.74
N LEU A 412 -11.47 -12.73 16.23
CA LEU A 412 -12.75 -12.56 16.94
C LEU A 412 -12.74 -13.26 18.31
N SER A 413 -12.31 -14.52 18.36
CA SER A 413 -12.25 -15.27 19.62
C SER A 413 -11.24 -14.69 20.62
N GLY A 414 -10.17 -14.08 20.11
CA GLY A 414 -9.11 -13.45 20.87
C GLY A 414 -9.55 -12.20 21.63
N VAL A 415 -10.64 -11.54 21.21
CA VAL A 415 -11.24 -10.39 21.92
C VAL A 415 -12.54 -10.75 22.66
N ALA A 416 -13.29 -11.74 22.17
CA ALA A 416 -14.67 -11.99 22.63
C ALA A 416 -14.81 -13.11 23.66
N SER A 417 -13.91 -14.09 23.66
CA SER A 417 -14.04 -15.28 24.49
C SER A 417 -13.67 -15.04 25.97
N ASP A 418 -14.04 -15.97 26.86
CA ASP A 418 -13.61 -15.93 28.27
C ASP A 418 -12.08 -16.07 28.43
N ALA A 419 -11.39 -16.59 27.40
CA ALA A 419 -9.93 -16.69 27.32
C ALA A 419 -9.31 -15.56 26.49
N ALA A 420 -10.07 -14.49 26.19
CA ALA A 420 -9.61 -13.36 25.38
C ALA A 420 -8.30 -12.77 25.93
N THR A 421 -7.41 -12.43 25.00
CA THR A 421 -6.11 -11.82 25.28
C THR A 421 -5.97 -10.46 24.61
N PHE A 422 -6.84 -10.12 23.66
CA PHE A 422 -6.89 -8.84 22.98
C PHE A 422 -7.98 -7.94 23.56
N ASP A 423 -7.73 -6.64 23.50
CA ASP A 423 -8.68 -5.58 23.82
C ASP A 423 -9.34 -5.04 22.54
N ILE A 424 -8.56 -4.96 21.46
CA ILE A 424 -8.96 -4.49 20.13
C ILE A 424 -8.45 -5.47 19.06
N THR A 425 -9.20 -5.68 17.98
CA THR A 425 -8.79 -6.45 16.79
C THR A 425 -9.77 -6.17 15.65
N ASP A 426 -9.38 -6.57 14.44
CA ASP A 426 -10.03 -6.33 13.15
C ASP A 426 -10.29 -7.68 12.41
N PRO A 427 -11.31 -8.46 12.81
CA PRO A 427 -11.61 -9.73 12.14
C PRO A 427 -12.21 -9.49 10.73
N ASN A 428 -12.13 -10.51 9.87
CA ASN A 428 -12.87 -10.52 8.61
C ASN A 428 -14.36 -10.30 8.86
N PHE A 429 -14.96 -9.27 8.25
CA PHE A 429 -16.32 -8.87 8.56
C PHE A 429 -17.34 -9.47 7.58
N ASN A 430 -17.62 -10.77 7.74
CA ASN A 430 -18.59 -11.53 6.95
C ASN A 430 -19.88 -11.85 7.74
N VAL A 431 -20.87 -12.46 7.09
CA VAL A 431 -22.17 -12.79 7.72
C VAL A 431 -22.03 -13.64 8.98
N ASP A 432 -21.13 -14.61 8.99
CA ASP A 432 -20.91 -15.49 10.15
C ASP A 432 -20.30 -14.72 11.32
N THR A 433 -19.31 -13.86 11.04
CA THR A 433 -18.66 -13.00 12.04
C THR A 433 -19.65 -12.01 12.66
N VAL A 434 -20.55 -11.43 11.85
CA VAL A 434 -21.63 -10.55 12.33
C VAL A 434 -22.56 -11.28 13.29
N GLU A 435 -23.00 -12.49 12.93
CA GLU A 435 -23.89 -13.27 13.79
C GLU A 435 -23.19 -13.76 15.06
N ASP A 436 -21.91 -14.11 14.99
CA ASP A 436 -21.10 -14.46 16.16
C ASP A 436 -20.95 -13.27 17.13
N ILE A 437 -20.64 -12.06 16.62
CA ILE A 437 -20.56 -10.83 17.44
C ILE A 437 -21.89 -10.58 18.15
N LYS A 438 -23.01 -10.64 17.42
CA LYS A 438 -24.34 -10.51 18.01
C LYS A 438 -24.61 -11.59 19.07
N GLY A 439 -24.12 -12.81 18.85
CA GLY A 439 -24.23 -13.91 19.79
C GLY A 439 -23.44 -13.71 21.09
N TYR A 440 -22.29 -13.02 21.03
CA TYR A 440 -21.51 -12.64 22.23
C TYR A 440 -22.21 -11.55 23.05
N ASN A 441 -22.92 -10.62 22.41
CA ASN A 441 -23.62 -9.55 23.08
C ASN A 441 -25.02 -9.99 23.55
N SER A 442 -25.35 -9.72 24.81
CA SER A 442 -26.63 -10.13 25.41
C SER A 442 -27.86 -9.46 24.76
N ASN A 443 -27.67 -8.33 24.08
CA ASN A 443 -28.72 -7.62 23.34
C ASN A 443 -28.91 -8.12 21.90
N GLY A 444 -28.05 -9.02 21.39
CA GLY A 444 -28.13 -9.51 20.01
C GLY A 444 -27.70 -8.49 18.95
N GLU A 445 -26.96 -7.44 19.35
CA GLU A 445 -26.53 -6.35 18.46
C GLU A 445 -25.00 -6.30 18.33
N LEU A 446 -24.49 -5.56 17.35
CA LEU A 446 -23.04 -5.39 17.12
C LEU A 446 -22.33 -4.56 18.20
N THR A 447 -23.09 -3.78 18.96
CA THR A 447 -22.62 -3.00 20.11
C THR A 447 -23.43 -3.39 21.34
N GLY A 448 -22.76 -3.87 22.37
CA GLY A 448 -23.40 -4.43 23.55
C GLY A 448 -22.46 -4.53 24.76
N ASP A 449 -22.79 -5.43 25.67
CA ASP A 449 -22.12 -5.59 26.95
C ASP A 449 -20.78 -6.34 26.89
N LYS A 450 -20.47 -7.03 25.79
CA LYS A 450 -19.20 -7.74 25.58
C LYS A 450 -18.31 -7.08 24.53
N LEU A 451 -18.90 -6.68 23.42
CA LEU A 451 -18.21 -6.12 22.27
C LEU A 451 -18.88 -4.83 21.82
N THR A 452 -18.04 -3.84 21.51
CA THR A 452 -18.40 -2.69 20.68
C THR A 452 -17.71 -2.83 19.33
N THR A 453 -18.47 -2.69 18.26
CA THR A 453 -18.00 -2.82 16.87
C THR A 453 -18.15 -1.48 16.16
N PHE A 454 -17.06 -1.01 15.56
CA PHE A 454 -17.06 0.17 14.71
C PHE A 454 -16.85 -0.28 13.27
N THR A 455 -17.81 0.03 12.40
CA THR A 455 -17.74 -0.26 10.96
C THR A 455 -17.35 1.02 10.24
N ILE A 456 -16.27 0.96 9.48
CA ILE A 456 -15.84 2.03 8.58
C ILE A 456 -15.93 1.57 7.14
N ASP A 457 -16.27 2.49 6.25
CA ASP A 457 -16.16 2.21 4.83
C ASP A 457 -14.67 2.08 4.46
N ASN A 458 -14.33 1.05 3.69
CA ASN A 458 -12.96 0.86 3.24
C ASN A 458 -12.60 1.87 2.14
N LEU A 459 -11.43 2.53 2.21
CA LEU A 459 -10.88 3.37 1.13
C LEU A 459 -10.25 2.50 0.02
N GLY A 460 -10.96 1.46 -0.39
CA GLY A 460 -10.51 0.50 -1.36
C GLY A 460 -11.68 -0.27 -1.95
N TYR A 461 -11.40 -1.15 -2.91
CA TYR A 461 -12.41 -2.00 -3.52
C TYR A 461 -11.84 -3.37 -3.89
N GLY A 462 -12.68 -4.40 -3.78
CA GLY A 462 -12.39 -5.73 -4.32
C GLY A 462 -12.73 -5.80 -5.80
N TYR A 463 -11.93 -6.56 -6.56
CA TYR A 463 -12.16 -6.75 -8.00
C TYR A 463 -11.74 -8.16 -8.46
N ILE A 464 -12.27 -8.58 -9.60
CA ILE A 464 -11.80 -9.76 -10.33
C ILE A 464 -10.91 -9.24 -11.46
N ALA A 465 -9.63 -9.58 -11.41
CA ALA A 465 -8.68 -9.26 -12.47
C ALA A 465 -8.81 -10.27 -13.62
N MET A 466 -8.72 -9.80 -14.86
CA MET A 466 -8.47 -10.65 -16.02
C MET A 466 -7.15 -10.24 -16.65
N CYS A 467 -6.16 -11.14 -16.63
CA CYS A 467 -4.89 -10.89 -17.31
C CYS A 467 -5.14 -10.75 -18.82
N ALA A 468 -4.94 -9.56 -19.36
CA ALA A 468 -5.24 -9.27 -20.76
C ALA A 468 -4.38 -10.10 -21.72
N ASN A 469 -3.15 -10.43 -21.33
CA ASN A 469 -2.22 -11.24 -22.11
C ASN A 469 -2.66 -12.72 -22.17
N ASN A 470 -3.25 -13.24 -21.09
CA ASN A 470 -3.70 -14.64 -21.04
C ASN A 470 -5.10 -14.81 -21.63
N VAL A 471 -5.97 -13.80 -21.45
CA VAL A 471 -7.34 -13.78 -21.98
C VAL A 471 -7.37 -12.96 -23.28
N CYS A 472 -6.75 -13.51 -24.32
CA CYS A 472 -6.69 -12.91 -25.65
C CYS A 472 -6.92 -13.94 -26.77
N ILE A 473 -7.27 -13.43 -27.94
CA ILE A 473 -7.35 -14.15 -29.21
C ILE A 473 -6.04 -13.90 -29.96
N ASP A 474 -5.46 -14.97 -30.51
CA ASP A 474 -4.25 -14.95 -31.35
C ASP A 474 -3.02 -14.27 -30.73
N GLY A 475 -2.92 -14.22 -29.39
CA GLY A 475 -1.79 -13.59 -28.69
C GLY A 475 -1.78 -12.06 -28.75
N ASP A 476 -2.83 -11.42 -29.27
CA ASP A 476 -2.93 -9.95 -29.33
C ASP A 476 -3.94 -9.44 -28.27
N PRO A 477 -3.48 -8.99 -27.10
CA PRO A 477 -4.36 -8.51 -26.03
C PRO A 477 -5.10 -7.21 -26.40
N ALA A 478 -4.60 -6.43 -27.36
CA ALA A 478 -5.14 -5.14 -27.75
C ALA A 478 -6.18 -5.24 -28.88
N SER A 479 -6.28 -6.39 -29.56
CA SER A 479 -7.24 -6.62 -30.64
C SER A 479 -8.70 -6.46 -30.16
N ASP A 480 -9.58 -6.06 -31.08
CA ASP A 480 -11.01 -5.96 -30.79
C ASP A 480 -11.60 -7.34 -30.43
N ALA A 481 -11.08 -8.41 -31.03
CA ALA A 481 -11.47 -9.77 -30.70
C ALA A 481 -11.17 -10.12 -29.23
N SER A 482 -9.95 -9.82 -28.75
CA SER A 482 -9.55 -10.02 -27.35
C SER A 482 -10.34 -9.15 -26.38
N LYS A 483 -10.60 -7.89 -26.73
CA LYS A 483 -11.45 -7.00 -25.93
C LYS A 483 -12.87 -7.57 -25.82
N ASN A 484 -13.44 -8.07 -26.91
CA ASN A 484 -14.76 -8.71 -26.91
C ASN A 484 -14.77 -9.99 -26.08
N LEU A 485 -13.73 -10.84 -26.18
CA LEU A 485 -13.58 -12.03 -25.34
C LEU A 485 -13.67 -11.66 -23.84
N ARG A 486 -12.90 -10.66 -23.41
CA ARG A 486 -12.91 -10.20 -22.01
C ARG A 486 -14.23 -9.55 -21.62
N LYS A 487 -14.86 -8.76 -22.49
CA LYS A 487 -16.21 -8.19 -22.24
C LYS A 487 -17.26 -9.28 -22.06
N GLY A 488 -17.19 -10.37 -22.82
CA GLY A 488 -18.09 -11.52 -22.67
C GLY A 488 -17.97 -12.14 -21.27
N PHE A 489 -16.75 -12.44 -20.82
CA PHE A 489 -16.53 -12.95 -19.46
C PHE A 489 -16.91 -11.94 -18.38
N ALA A 490 -16.53 -10.67 -18.53
CA ALA A 490 -16.88 -9.62 -17.58
C ALA A 490 -18.40 -9.45 -17.43
N THR A 491 -19.16 -9.55 -18.52
CA THR A 491 -20.63 -9.50 -18.50
C THR A 491 -21.21 -10.66 -17.68
N LEU A 492 -20.66 -11.86 -17.83
CA LEU A 492 -21.05 -13.03 -17.04
C LEU A 492 -20.67 -12.88 -15.56
N PHE A 493 -19.49 -12.38 -15.24
CA PHE A 493 -19.08 -12.20 -13.84
C PHE A 493 -19.85 -11.06 -13.16
N ALA A 494 -20.11 -9.98 -13.89
CA ALA A 494 -20.74 -8.78 -13.35
C ALA A 494 -22.16 -9.04 -12.83
N VAL A 495 -22.93 -9.92 -13.50
CA VAL A 495 -24.31 -10.21 -13.12
C VAL A 495 -24.43 -11.03 -11.82
N TYR A 496 -23.41 -11.81 -11.46
CA TYR A 496 -23.41 -12.61 -10.22
C TYR A 496 -22.85 -11.88 -9.00
N ARG A 497 -22.37 -10.63 -9.16
CA ARG A 497 -21.76 -9.87 -8.05
C ARG A 497 -22.74 -9.72 -6.88
N ASP A 498 -24.01 -9.40 -7.16
CA ASP A 498 -25.06 -9.27 -6.14
C ASP A 498 -25.15 -10.52 -5.27
N THR A 499 -25.32 -11.69 -5.89
CA THR A 499 -25.47 -12.97 -5.16
C THR A 499 -24.22 -13.30 -4.34
N VAL A 500 -23.03 -13.20 -4.95
CA VAL A 500 -21.77 -13.54 -4.31
C VAL A 500 -21.49 -12.62 -3.12
N VAL A 501 -21.56 -11.30 -3.33
CA VAL A 501 -21.32 -10.30 -2.27
C VAL A 501 -22.34 -10.46 -1.15
N ASN A 502 -23.63 -10.58 -1.47
CA ASN A 502 -24.68 -10.72 -0.45
C ASN A 502 -24.54 -12.03 0.34
N SER A 503 -24.12 -13.12 -0.29
CA SER A 503 -23.95 -14.41 0.40
C SER A 503 -22.81 -14.43 1.41
N TYR A 504 -21.74 -13.66 1.17
CA TYR A 504 -20.57 -13.64 2.05
C TYR A 504 -20.58 -12.45 3.01
N TYR A 505 -20.90 -11.26 2.53
CA TYR A 505 -20.88 -10.01 3.31
C TYR A 505 -22.27 -9.59 3.82
N GLY A 506 -23.36 -10.09 3.24
CA GLY A 506 -24.70 -9.59 3.54
C GLY A 506 -24.79 -8.10 3.28
N GLU A 507 -25.23 -7.33 4.28
CA GLU A 507 -25.37 -5.87 4.19
C GLU A 507 -24.06 -5.10 4.45
N THR A 508 -22.95 -5.79 4.72
CA THR A 508 -21.68 -5.17 5.15
C THR A 508 -20.74 -4.79 4.00
N ALA A 509 -21.14 -5.06 2.76
CA ALA A 509 -20.44 -4.61 1.56
C ALA A 509 -21.43 -4.11 0.52
N SER A 510 -20.97 -3.20 -0.34
CA SER A 510 -21.76 -2.64 -1.42
C SER A 510 -21.08 -2.88 -2.77
N ILE A 511 -21.88 -3.08 -3.81
CA ILE A 511 -21.36 -3.22 -5.18
C ILE A 511 -21.15 -1.85 -5.78
N ILE A 512 -19.92 -1.62 -6.22
CA ILE A 512 -19.54 -0.44 -7.00
C ILE A 512 -19.57 -0.75 -8.49
N GLN A 513 -19.88 0.25 -9.31
CA GLN A 513 -19.95 0.12 -10.77
C GLN A 513 -18.70 0.67 -11.48
N TYR A 514 -17.85 1.38 -10.74
CA TYR A 514 -16.64 2.02 -11.23
C TYR A 514 -15.47 1.61 -10.34
N PRO A 515 -14.22 1.60 -10.85
CA PRO A 515 -13.03 1.24 -10.07
C PRO A 515 -12.59 2.38 -9.15
N ILE A 516 -13.51 2.83 -8.28
CA ILE A 516 -13.32 3.89 -7.30
C ILE A 516 -14.22 3.61 -6.10
N SER A 517 -13.67 3.70 -4.88
CA SER A 517 -14.48 3.51 -3.67
C SER A 517 -15.51 4.63 -3.53
N ASN A 518 -16.71 4.28 -3.07
CA ASN A 518 -17.80 5.24 -2.84
C ASN A 518 -17.49 6.25 -1.73
N THR A 519 -16.47 6.00 -0.90
CA THR A 519 -15.96 6.97 0.07
C THR A 519 -15.26 8.15 -0.58
N SER A 520 -14.80 8.00 -1.82
CA SER A 520 -14.19 9.09 -2.57
C SER A 520 -15.23 10.10 -3.01
N TRP A 521 -14.94 11.39 -2.81
CA TRP A 521 -15.76 12.49 -3.32
C TRP A 521 -15.92 12.46 -4.85
N ALA A 522 -14.97 11.83 -5.55
CA ALA A 522 -14.95 11.71 -7.01
C ALA A 522 -15.71 10.47 -7.54
N ALA A 523 -16.28 9.64 -6.66
CA ALA A 523 -17.01 8.45 -7.07
C ALA A 523 -18.31 8.82 -7.82
N PRO A 524 -18.54 8.28 -9.05
CA PRO A 524 -19.78 8.47 -9.78
C PRO A 524 -20.99 7.93 -8.99
N ARG A 525 -22.08 8.69 -8.98
CA ARG A 525 -23.31 8.37 -8.25
C ARG A 525 -24.45 8.01 -9.20
N PRO A 526 -25.44 7.19 -8.77
CA PRO A 526 -26.59 6.84 -9.60
C PRO A 526 -27.39 8.02 -10.18
N ALA A 527 -27.30 9.21 -9.56
CA ALA A 527 -27.97 10.41 -10.04
C ALA A 527 -27.12 11.22 -11.04
N ASP A 528 -25.85 10.88 -11.23
CA ASP A 528 -24.94 11.59 -12.12
C ASP A 528 -25.25 11.28 -13.59
N GLU A 529 -25.09 12.28 -14.44
CA GLU A 529 -25.26 12.11 -15.88
C GLU A 529 -24.22 11.13 -16.43
N GLY A 530 -24.69 10.09 -17.14
CA GLY A 530 -23.81 9.05 -17.69
C GLY A 530 -23.44 7.93 -16.70
N TYR A 531 -24.07 7.87 -15.53
CA TYR A 531 -23.95 6.71 -14.66
C TYR A 531 -24.54 5.45 -15.31
N GLU A 532 -23.77 4.37 -15.33
CA GLU A 532 -24.15 3.09 -15.91
C GLU A 532 -23.76 1.94 -14.97
N THR A 533 -24.55 0.86 -15.00
CA THR A 533 -24.17 -0.39 -14.33
C THR A 533 -22.99 -1.01 -15.09
N ALA A 534 -21.97 -1.50 -14.39
CA ALA A 534 -20.80 -2.09 -15.03
C ALA A 534 -21.21 -3.29 -15.91
N PHE A 535 -20.69 -3.30 -17.14
CA PHE A 535 -20.93 -4.37 -18.13
C PHE A 535 -22.42 -4.60 -18.45
N SER A 536 -23.21 -3.52 -18.55
CA SER A 536 -24.66 -3.56 -18.78
C SER A 536 -25.11 -3.27 -20.21
N VAL A 537 -24.22 -3.40 -21.19
CA VAL A 537 -24.52 -3.25 -22.62
C VAL A 537 -24.04 -4.45 -23.44
N ASP A 538 -24.74 -4.73 -24.55
CA ASP A 538 -24.34 -5.76 -25.51
C ASP A 538 -23.21 -5.27 -26.44
N VAL A 539 -22.81 -6.12 -27.39
CA VAL A 539 -21.71 -5.84 -28.34
C VAL A 539 -22.00 -4.65 -29.26
N ASP A 540 -23.27 -4.34 -29.48
CA ASP A 540 -23.74 -3.23 -30.31
C ASP A 540 -23.95 -1.94 -29.47
N GLY A 541 -23.74 -2.01 -28.15
CA GLY A 541 -23.89 -0.90 -27.22
C GLY A 541 -25.32 -0.69 -26.72
N ASN A 542 -26.23 -1.66 -26.89
CA ASN A 542 -27.58 -1.56 -26.37
C ASN A 542 -27.65 -2.03 -24.91
N PRO A 543 -28.44 -1.39 -24.04
CA PRO A 543 -28.66 -1.87 -22.67
C PRO A 543 -29.23 -3.29 -22.63
N ILE A 544 -28.72 -4.12 -21.72
CA ILE A 544 -29.16 -5.52 -21.56
C ILE A 544 -30.13 -5.74 -20.39
N TYR A 545 -30.29 -4.75 -19.52
CA TYR A 545 -31.16 -4.81 -18.35
C TYR A 545 -32.28 -3.76 -18.42
N THR A 546 -33.43 -4.11 -17.87
CA THR A 546 -34.52 -3.19 -17.56
C THR A 546 -34.90 -3.31 -16.08
N ASP A 547 -35.50 -2.26 -15.52
CA ASP A 547 -35.81 -2.17 -14.08
C ASP A 547 -36.78 -3.25 -13.58
N ASP A 548 -37.53 -3.89 -14.49
CA ASP A 548 -38.55 -4.90 -14.20
C ASP A 548 -38.05 -6.35 -14.35
N MET A 549 -36.79 -6.57 -14.76
CA MET A 549 -36.24 -7.92 -14.88
C MET A 549 -36.05 -8.58 -13.51
N THR A 550 -36.47 -9.84 -13.42
CA THR A 550 -36.08 -10.75 -12.35
C THR A 550 -34.59 -11.08 -12.43
N GLU A 551 -34.01 -11.58 -11.33
CA GLU A 551 -32.62 -12.03 -11.28
C GLU A 551 -32.30 -13.07 -12.37
N GLN A 552 -33.19 -14.04 -12.57
CA GLN A 552 -33.02 -15.05 -13.62
C GLN A 552 -33.08 -14.44 -15.03
N GLU A 553 -33.97 -13.47 -15.27
CA GLU A 553 -34.02 -12.78 -16.57
C GLU A 553 -32.75 -11.96 -16.81
N ARG A 554 -32.15 -11.38 -15.77
CA ARG A 554 -30.85 -10.70 -15.88
C ARG A 554 -29.73 -11.69 -16.20
N TYR A 555 -29.72 -12.87 -15.60
CA TYR A 555 -28.76 -13.93 -15.95
C TYR A 555 -28.90 -14.36 -17.41
N ASP A 556 -30.12 -14.58 -17.87
CA ASP A 556 -30.38 -14.98 -19.25
C ASP A 556 -29.97 -13.86 -20.23
N ALA A 557 -30.24 -12.59 -19.91
CA ALA A 557 -29.82 -11.44 -20.71
C ALA A 557 -28.29 -11.29 -20.78
N ALA A 558 -27.60 -11.42 -19.64
CA ALA A 558 -26.14 -11.40 -19.57
C ALA A 558 -25.53 -12.54 -20.39
N LEU A 559 -26.12 -13.74 -20.33
CA LEU A 559 -25.69 -14.88 -21.14
C LEU A 559 -25.83 -14.59 -22.64
N GLN A 560 -26.95 -14.01 -23.09
CA GLN A 560 -27.14 -13.65 -24.49
C GLN A 560 -26.14 -12.58 -24.95
N ALA A 561 -25.90 -11.55 -24.13
CA ALA A 561 -24.92 -10.51 -24.42
C ALA A 561 -23.50 -11.10 -24.53
N ALA A 562 -23.11 -11.99 -23.60
CA ALA A 562 -21.83 -12.68 -23.62
C ALA A 562 -21.65 -13.55 -24.87
N ILE A 563 -22.69 -14.28 -25.32
CA ILE A 563 -22.66 -15.02 -26.59
C ILE A 563 -22.37 -14.08 -27.77
N GLY A 564 -22.99 -12.90 -27.79
CA GLY A 564 -22.73 -11.87 -28.80
C GLY A 564 -21.27 -11.42 -28.82
N PHE A 565 -20.72 -11.11 -27.64
CA PHE A 565 -19.31 -10.75 -27.49
C PHE A 565 -18.37 -11.87 -27.95
N PHE A 566 -18.62 -13.13 -27.56
CA PHE A 566 -17.80 -14.27 -27.97
C PHE A 566 -17.86 -14.53 -29.49
N LYS A 567 -19.03 -14.35 -30.13
CA LYS A 567 -19.14 -14.36 -31.60
C LYS A 567 -18.30 -13.25 -32.23
N ALA A 568 -18.34 -12.04 -31.67
CA ALA A 568 -17.53 -10.91 -32.12
C ALA A 568 -16.02 -11.06 -31.81
N ALA A 569 -15.66 -11.95 -30.89
CA ALA A 569 -14.30 -12.39 -30.66
C ALA A 569 -13.81 -13.42 -31.69
N GLY A 570 -14.67 -13.84 -32.63
CA GLY A 570 -14.34 -14.83 -33.67
C GLY A 570 -14.50 -16.29 -33.23
N LEU A 571 -15.12 -16.55 -32.09
CA LEU A 571 -15.37 -17.92 -31.63
C LEU A 571 -16.50 -18.58 -32.43
N ASN A 572 -16.32 -19.84 -32.81
CA ASN A 572 -17.27 -20.59 -33.63
C ASN A 572 -18.52 -20.96 -32.81
N TRP A 573 -19.68 -20.46 -33.23
CA TRP A 573 -20.97 -20.77 -32.60
C TRP A 573 -21.78 -21.75 -33.45
N ASP A 574 -22.17 -22.87 -32.85
CA ASP A 574 -23.11 -23.82 -33.45
C ASP A 574 -24.54 -23.50 -33.01
N GLU A 575 -25.32 -22.94 -33.94
CA GLU A 575 -26.73 -22.61 -33.71
C GLU A 575 -27.60 -23.84 -33.40
N ALA A 576 -27.21 -25.04 -33.85
CA ALA A 576 -28.01 -26.23 -33.61
C ALA A 576 -27.89 -26.74 -32.16
N SER A 577 -26.69 -26.64 -31.58
CA SER A 577 -26.44 -27.06 -30.20
C SER A 577 -26.54 -25.93 -29.18
N GLY A 578 -26.50 -24.67 -29.62
CA GLY A 578 -26.46 -23.51 -28.74
C GLY A 578 -25.16 -23.43 -27.96
N LYS A 579 -24.04 -23.85 -28.57
CA LYS A 579 -22.71 -23.92 -27.93
C LYS A 579 -21.62 -23.40 -28.84
N PHE A 580 -20.55 -22.91 -28.21
CA PHE A 580 -19.29 -22.67 -28.91
C PHE A 580 -18.58 -24.01 -29.17
N VAL A 581 -17.93 -24.12 -30.32
CA VAL A 581 -17.18 -25.30 -30.77
C VAL A 581 -15.74 -24.91 -31.12
N ALA A 582 -14.83 -25.87 -30.93
CA ALA A 582 -13.41 -25.69 -31.28
C ALA A 582 -13.20 -25.53 -32.78
#